data_AF-W8SLI0-F1
#
_entry.id   AF-W8SLI0-F1
#
_cell.length_a   1.000
_cell.length_b   1.000
_cell.length_c   1.000
_cell.angle_alpha   90.00
_cell.angle_beta   90.00
_cell.angle_gamma   90.00
#
_symmetry.space_group_name_H-M   'P 1'
#
loop_
_entity.id
_entity.type
_entity.pdbx_description
1 polymer ?
#
loop_
_entity_poly.entity_id
_entity_poly.type
_entity_poly.pdbx_seq_one_letter_code
_entity_poly.pdbx_strand_id
1 'polypeptide(L)'
;KWVATRSECFVSDYQGRGHQTRAELAVDAEGHFLALRVDTVANIGAYVSTFGAGIPSAIYSALLAGMYRTPAIAVQSTGVFTNTVPTDAYRGAGRPEACYVLERLADEAAHVLGMDRAEIRRRNLVPVEAMPYKTPIGPTYDCGNFPKVFSRLLEIADYKGFAKRQAAATRTRNLRG
;
A
#
# COMPACT_ATOMS: atom_id res chain seq x y z
N LYS A 1 -21.01 -5.06 -35.60
CA LYS A 1 -20.17 -5.72 -34.56
C LYS A 1 -18.85 -4.95 -34.47
N TRP A 2 -18.45 -4.47 -33.29
CA TRP A 2 -17.15 -3.82 -33.07
C TRP A 2 -16.22 -4.78 -32.32
N VAL A 3 -14.95 -4.86 -32.74
CA VAL A 3 -13.90 -5.67 -32.12
C VAL A 3 -12.59 -4.91 -32.27
N ALA A 4 -12.02 -4.46 -31.16
CA ALA A 4 -10.72 -3.80 -31.17
C ALA A 4 -9.58 -4.81 -31.41
N THR A 5 -8.54 -4.34 -32.10
CA THR A 5 -7.23 -4.99 -32.13
C THR A 5 -6.47 -4.72 -30.84
N ARG A 6 -5.40 -5.49 -30.60
CA ARG A 6 -4.52 -5.28 -29.45
C ARG A 6 -3.89 -3.88 -29.44
N SER A 7 -3.47 -3.39 -30.61
CA SER A 7 -2.85 -2.07 -30.72
C SER A 7 -3.83 -0.96 -30.39
N GLU A 8 -5.10 -1.07 -30.82
CA GLU A 8 -6.15 -0.13 -30.42
C GLU A 8 -6.34 -0.13 -28.91
N CYS A 9 -6.53 -1.31 -28.29
CA CYS A 9 -6.68 -1.41 -26.83
C CYS A 9 -5.55 -0.72 -26.05
N PHE A 10 -4.30 -0.85 -26.51
CA PHE A 10 -3.16 -0.21 -25.83
C PHE A 10 -3.21 1.31 -25.82
N VAL A 11 -3.80 1.93 -26.85
CA VAL A 11 -3.82 3.39 -27.02
C VAL A 11 -5.19 4.02 -26.76
N SER A 12 -6.25 3.23 -26.54
CA SER A 12 -7.61 3.74 -26.30
C SER A 12 -8.23 3.28 -24.99
N ASP A 13 -7.84 2.11 -24.46
CA ASP A 13 -8.45 1.61 -23.23
C ASP A 13 -7.89 2.34 -22.01
N TYR A 14 -8.62 2.26 -20.91
CA TYR A 14 -8.20 2.84 -19.64
C TYR A 14 -6.88 2.22 -19.17
N GLN A 15 -6.01 3.09 -18.67
CA GLN A 15 -4.79 2.68 -17.99
C GLN A 15 -5.06 2.54 -16.50
N GLY A 16 -4.12 1.95 -15.76
CA GLY A 16 -4.19 1.88 -14.31
C GLY A 16 -2.96 2.50 -13.68
N ARG A 17 -3.05 2.83 -12.39
CA ARG A 17 -1.96 3.47 -11.61
C ARG A 17 -1.74 4.93 -12.06
N GLY A 18 -0.52 5.44 -11.99
CA GLY A 18 -0.22 6.85 -12.31
C GLY A 18 -0.28 7.77 -11.09
N HIS A 19 -0.05 7.22 -9.89
CA HIS A 19 0.17 7.99 -8.68
C HIS A 19 1.66 8.29 -8.50
N GLN A 20 1.96 9.54 -8.21
CA GLN A 20 3.22 9.97 -7.63
C GLN A 20 2.95 10.37 -6.18
N THR A 21 3.47 9.58 -5.24
CA THR A 21 3.17 9.77 -3.82
C THR A 21 4.43 10.11 -3.03
N ARG A 22 4.36 11.17 -2.24
CA ARG A 22 5.26 11.46 -1.13
C ARG A 22 4.53 11.10 0.16
N ALA A 23 5.15 10.26 0.99
CA ALA A 23 4.56 9.84 2.24
C ALA A 23 5.59 9.76 3.35
N GLU A 24 5.15 10.00 4.58
CA GLU A 24 5.98 10.08 5.79
C GLU A 24 5.26 9.37 6.94
N LEU A 25 5.98 8.51 7.66
CA LEU A 25 5.48 7.79 8.83
C LEU A 25 6.26 8.22 10.07
N ALA A 26 5.56 8.79 11.04
CA ALA A 26 6.11 9.09 12.36
C ALA A 26 6.09 7.83 13.22
N VAL A 27 7.21 7.53 13.87
CA VAL A 27 7.39 6.38 14.75
C VAL A 27 8.05 6.78 16.06
N ASP A 28 7.69 6.15 17.18
CA ASP A 28 8.41 6.29 18.45
C ASP A 28 9.64 5.37 18.51
N ALA A 29 10.42 5.48 19.60
CA ALA A 29 11.63 4.68 19.81
C ALA A 29 11.31 3.18 19.97
N GLU A 30 10.11 2.86 20.43
CA GLU A 30 9.56 1.53 20.57
C GLU A 30 8.97 1.00 19.25
N GLY A 31 9.00 1.77 18.17
CA GLY A 31 8.53 1.39 16.85
C GLY A 31 7.01 1.37 16.69
N HIS A 32 6.25 2.06 17.55
CA HIS A 32 4.82 2.30 17.33
C HIS A 32 4.59 3.42 16.32
N PHE A 33 3.59 3.24 15.46
CA PHE A 33 3.19 4.21 14.45
C PHE A 33 2.36 5.31 15.10
N LEU A 34 2.81 6.56 14.96
CA LEU A 34 2.19 7.72 15.58
C LEU A 34 1.33 8.50 14.59
N ALA A 35 1.83 8.72 13.39
CA ALA A 35 1.12 9.47 12.35
C ALA A 35 1.58 9.10 10.95
N LEU A 36 0.66 9.13 9.99
CA LEU A 36 0.94 8.99 8.56
C LEU A 36 0.51 10.26 7.83
N ARG A 37 1.42 10.84 7.05
CA ARG A 37 1.12 11.95 6.14
C ARG A 37 1.37 11.52 4.71
N VAL A 38 0.40 11.74 3.82
CA VAL A 38 0.46 11.35 2.42
C VAL A 38 0.06 12.52 1.52
N ASP A 39 0.90 12.84 0.55
CA ASP A 39 0.61 13.75 -0.56
C ASP A 39 0.76 12.98 -1.88
N THR A 40 -0.33 12.89 -2.66
CA THR A 40 -0.35 12.19 -3.95
C THR A 40 -0.74 13.13 -5.08
N VAL A 41 0.03 13.12 -6.16
CA VAL A 41 -0.38 13.67 -7.46
C VAL A 41 -0.76 12.50 -8.37
N ALA A 42 -1.99 12.49 -8.87
CA ALA A 42 -2.54 11.39 -9.65
C ALA A 42 -2.88 11.82 -11.08
N ASN A 43 -2.30 11.16 -12.07
CA ASN A 43 -2.67 11.35 -13.46
C ASN A 43 -4.06 10.72 -13.74
N ILE A 44 -5.02 11.55 -14.13
CA ILE A 44 -6.38 11.11 -14.50
C ILE A 44 -6.60 11.04 -16.03
N GLY A 45 -5.57 11.35 -16.82
CA GLY A 45 -5.60 11.40 -18.28
C GLY A 45 -6.30 12.63 -18.84
N ALA A 46 -6.73 12.59 -20.09
CA ALA A 46 -7.29 13.75 -20.79
C ALA A 46 -8.72 14.10 -20.36
N TYR A 47 -9.44 13.15 -19.78
CA TYR A 47 -10.81 13.31 -19.28
C TYR A 47 -11.07 12.35 -18.13
N VAL A 48 -12.03 12.70 -17.27
CA VAL A 48 -12.40 11.86 -16.12
C VAL A 48 -13.23 10.68 -16.62
N SER A 49 -12.69 9.47 -16.49
CA SER A 49 -13.45 8.23 -16.70
C SER A 49 -14.33 7.91 -15.49
N THR A 50 -15.14 6.84 -15.58
CA THR A 50 -16.17 6.50 -14.59
C THR A 50 -15.69 6.52 -13.14
N PHE A 51 -14.56 5.86 -12.82
CA PHE A 51 -13.98 5.92 -11.47
C PHE A 51 -12.66 6.70 -11.42
N GLY A 52 -12.24 7.34 -12.52
CA GLY A 52 -10.90 7.94 -12.65
C GLY A 52 -10.53 8.92 -11.53
N ALA A 53 -11.45 9.80 -11.12
CA ALA A 53 -11.23 10.72 -10.00
C ALA A 53 -11.50 10.07 -8.62
N GLY A 54 -12.34 9.04 -8.55
CA GLY A 54 -12.66 8.32 -7.32
C GLY A 54 -11.51 7.46 -6.79
N ILE A 55 -10.72 6.90 -7.72
CA ILE A 55 -9.58 6.03 -7.43
C ILE A 55 -8.50 6.74 -6.59
N PRO A 56 -7.94 7.90 -7.01
CA PRO A 56 -6.94 8.61 -6.24
C PRO A 56 -7.50 9.32 -5.01
N SER A 57 -8.83 9.41 -4.85
CA SER A 57 -9.49 10.10 -3.76
C SER A 57 -9.97 9.11 -2.68
N ALA A 58 -11.29 8.98 -2.50
CA ALA A 58 -11.90 8.24 -1.40
C ALA A 58 -11.55 6.74 -1.42
N ILE A 59 -11.36 6.14 -2.59
CA ILE A 59 -11.02 4.72 -2.70
C ILE A 59 -9.60 4.48 -2.17
N TYR A 60 -8.63 5.29 -2.60
CA TYR A 60 -7.24 5.22 -2.15
C TYR A 60 -7.09 5.62 -0.67
N SER A 61 -7.65 6.75 -0.26
CA SER A 61 -7.42 7.31 1.08
C SER A 61 -7.98 6.43 2.20
N ALA A 62 -9.15 5.81 1.98
CA ALA A 62 -9.79 4.89 2.92
C ALA A 62 -8.91 3.68 3.29
N LEU A 63 -7.89 3.37 2.48
CA LEU A 63 -7.06 2.18 2.63
C LEU A 63 -5.72 2.46 3.29
N LEU A 64 -5.37 3.74 3.48
CA LEU A 64 -4.11 4.15 4.08
C LEU A 64 -4.01 3.84 5.59
N ALA A 65 -5.08 3.37 6.23
CA ALA A 65 -4.97 2.77 7.57
C ALA A 65 -4.37 1.35 7.54
N GLY A 66 -4.48 0.63 6.42
CA GLY A 66 -3.94 -0.71 6.25
C GLY A 66 -4.41 -1.71 7.31
N MET A 67 -3.48 -2.46 7.90
CA MET A 67 -3.77 -3.35 9.03
C MET A 67 -3.20 -2.81 10.35
N TYR A 68 -2.78 -1.54 10.35
CA TYR A 68 -1.97 -0.98 11.42
C TYR A 68 -2.76 0.00 12.30
N ARG A 69 -2.43 0.03 13.58
CA ARG A 69 -2.85 1.04 14.55
C ARG A 69 -2.00 2.29 14.35
N THR A 70 -2.42 3.15 13.43
CA THR A 70 -1.81 4.47 13.23
C THR A 70 -2.86 5.51 13.64
N PRO A 71 -2.72 6.23 14.77
CA PRO A 71 -3.82 7.01 15.33
C PRO A 71 -4.15 8.28 14.55
N ALA A 72 -3.19 8.86 13.82
CA ALA A 72 -3.41 10.07 13.01
C ALA A 72 -3.02 9.81 11.55
N ILE A 73 -3.93 10.10 10.61
CA ILE A 73 -3.66 9.97 9.18
C ILE A 73 -4.15 11.22 8.45
N ALA A 74 -3.25 11.88 7.72
CA ALA A 74 -3.56 13.03 6.89
C ALA A 74 -3.23 12.72 5.43
N VAL A 75 -4.19 12.94 4.53
CA VAL A 75 -4.07 12.59 3.10
C VAL A 75 -4.51 13.76 2.25
N GLN A 76 -3.63 14.17 1.34
CA GLN A 76 -3.94 15.08 0.24
C GLN A 76 -3.75 14.33 -1.08
N SER A 77 -4.71 14.46 -1.98
CA SER A 77 -4.64 13.87 -3.31
C SER A 77 -5.07 14.90 -4.36
N THR A 78 -4.21 15.11 -5.35
CA THR A 78 -4.40 16.08 -6.43
C THR A 78 -4.49 15.34 -7.76
N GLY A 79 -5.68 15.32 -8.36
CA GLY A 79 -5.87 14.81 -9.72
C GLY A 79 -5.41 15.83 -10.76
N VAL A 80 -4.60 15.40 -11.74
CA VAL A 80 -4.10 16.26 -12.82
C VAL A 80 -4.47 15.69 -14.19
N PHE A 81 -4.95 16.56 -15.07
CA PHE A 81 -5.21 16.22 -16.47
C PHE A 81 -3.90 16.15 -17.25
N THR A 82 -3.79 15.20 -18.17
CA THR A 82 -2.64 15.06 -19.07
C THR A 82 -3.10 14.63 -20.47
N ASN A 83 -2.24 14.77 -21.48
CA ASN A 83 -2.53 14.30 -22.84
C ASN A 83 -2.35 12.78 -23.00
N THR A 84 -2.89 11.98 -22.07
CA THR A 84 -2.90 10.52 -22.13
C THR A 84 -4.34 9.99 -22.11
N VAL A 85 -4.54 8.73 -22.48
CA VAL A 85 -5.80 8.03 -22.18
C VAL A 85 -6.10 8.08 -20.68
N PRO A 86 -7.38 8.04 -20.28
CA PRO A 86 -7.75 8.08 -18.86
C PRO A 86 -7.19 6.93 -18.06
N THR A 87 -6.93 7.21 -16.79
CA THR A 87 -6.67 6.18 -15.79
C THR A 87 -8.00 5.75 -15.16
N ASP A 88 -8.24 4.45 -15.05
CA ASP A 88 -9.39 3.88 -14.34
C ASP A 88 -9.01 2.58 -13.60
N ALA A 89 -10.03 1.86 -13.16
CA ALA A 89 -9.94 0.72 -12.28
C ALA A 89 -9.23 -0.43 -12.97
N TYR A 90 -8.03 -0.73 -12.49
CA TYR A 90 -7.30 -1.94 -12.84
C TYR A 90 -6.95 -2.72 -11.58
N ARG A 91 -7.62 -3.88 -11.39
CA ARG A 91 -7.42 -4.85 -10.31
C ARG A 91 -7.06 -4.22 -8.96
N GLY A 92 -8.09 -3.83 -8.20
CA GLY A 92 -7.96 -3.27 -6.85
C GLY A 92 -8.12 -1.76 -6.79
N ALA A 93 -7.60 -1.02 -7.78
CA ALA A 93 -7.76 0.42 -8.00
C ALA A 93 -7.56 1.30 -6.75
N GLY A 94 -6.38 1.91 -6.58
CA GLY A 94 -6.00 2.65 -5.37
C GLY A 94 -5.50 1.73 -4.24
N ARG A 95 -6.03 0.50 -4.13
CA ARG A 95 -5.55 -0.51 -3.16
C ARG A 95 -4.07 -0.85 -3.32
N PRO A 96 -3.58 -1.22 -4.52
CA PRO A 96 -2.16 -1.54 -4.69
C PRO A 96 -1.23 -0.37 -4.31
N GLU A 97 -1.62 0.85 -4.65
CA GLU A 97 -0.88 2.07 -4.36
C GLU A 97 -0.81 2.33 -2.85
N ALA A 98 -1.94 2.23 -2.14
CA ALA A 98 -1.99 2.42 -0.69
C ALA A 98 -1.17 1.35 0.06
N CYS A 99 -1.34 0.07 -0.32
CA CYS A 99 -0.56 -1.01 0.26
C CYS A 99 0.94 -0.83 0.00
N TYR A 100 1.33 -0.41 -1.21
CA TYR A 100 2.73 -0.17 -1.52
C TYR A 100 3.32 0.92 -0.63
N VAL A 101 2.64 2.07 -0.51
CA VAL A 101 3.08 3.18 0.36
C VAL A 101 3.27 2.71 1.80
N LEU A 102 2.26 2.04 2.37
CA LEU A 102 2.31 1.59 3.76
C LEU A 102 3.41 0.58 4.03
N GLU A 103 3.52 -0.44 3.18
CA GLU A 103 4.49 -1.52 3.40
C GLU A 103 5.93 -1.06 3.17
N ARG A 104 6.15 -0.12 2.23
CA ARG A 104 7.46 0.51 2.04
C ARG A 104 7.85 1.39 3.23
N LEU A 105 6.91 2.16 3.79
CA LEU A 105 7.17 2.96 4.99
C LEU A 105 7.41 2.10 6.23
N ALA A 106 6.68 0.99 6.40
CA ALA A 106 6.92 0.06 7.49
C ALA A 106 8.31 -0.58 7.40
N ASP A 107 8.76 -0.94 6.19
CA ASP A 107 10.12 -1.44 5.96
C ASP A 107 11.19 -0.39 6.24
N GLU A 108 10.98 0.84 5.79
CA GLU A 108 11.91 1.95 6.01
C GLU A 108 12.00 2.30 7.50
N ALA A 109 10.88 2.33 8.20
CA ALA A 109 10.86 2.56 9.65
C ALA A 109 11.61 1.46 10.41
N ALA A 110 11.44 0.19 10.02
CA ALA A 110 12.26 -0.91 10.56
C ALA A 110 13.75 -0.68 10.31
N HIS A 111 14.12 -0.26 9.09
CA HIS A 111 15.51 0.03 8.75
C HIS A 111 16.10 1.15 9.61
N VAL A 112 15.42 2.29 9.71
CA VAL A 112 15.87 3.46 10.48
C VAL A 112 16.01 3.14 11.97
N LEU A 113 15.11 2.34 12.53
CA LEU A 113 15.15 1.93 13.95
C LEU A 113 16.07 0.73 14.22
N GLY A 114 16.67 0.12 13.20
CA GLY A 114 17.43 -1.12 13.35
C GLY A 114 16.57 -2.30 13.84
N MET A 115 15.28 -2.28 13.55
CA MET A 115 14.30 -3.27 13.97
C MET A 115 14.05 -4.30 12.87
N ASP A 116 13.70 -5.53 13.25
CA ASP A 116 13.24 -6.55 12.32
C ASP A 116 11.96 -6.11 11.58
N ARG A 117 11.89 -6.32 10.26
CA ARG A 117 10.75 -5.92 9.42
C ARG A 117 9.45 -6.60 9.84
N ALA A 118 9.51 -7.83 10.35
CA ALA A 118 8.31 -8.49 10.85
C ALA A 118 7.93 -7.97 12.24
N GLU A 119 8.92 -7.63 13.07
CA GLU A 119 8.68 -7.11 14.41
C GLU A 119 7.97 -5.75 14.42
N ILE A 120 8.41 -4.79 13.61
CA ILE A 120 7.74 -3.49 13.55
C ILE A 120 6.26 -3.63 13.15
N ARG A 121 5.95 -4.59 12.26
CA ARG A 121 4.58 -4.88 11.89
C ARG A 121 3.81 -5.47 13.06
N ARG A 122 4.35 -6.46 13.76
CA ARG A 122 3.70 -7.08 14.94
C ARG A 122 3.28 -6.05 15.97
N ARG A 123 4.13 -5.08 16.27
CA ARG A 123 3.84 -4.01 17.24
C ARG A 123 2.64 -3.15 16.82
N ASN A 124 2.45 -2.99 15.52
CA ASN A 124 1.45 -2.06 14.98
C ASN A 124 0.19 -2.73 14.47
N LEU A 125 0.10 -4.05 14.30
CA LEU A 125 -1.14 -4.68 13.83
C LEU A 125 -2.33 -4.33 14.73
N VAL A 126 -3.50 -4.11 14.12
CA VAL A 126 -4.77 -4.02 14.85
C VAL A 126 -5.06 -5.40 15.47
N PRO A 127 -5.24 -5.50 16.79
CA PRO A 127 -5.46 -6.77 17.46
C PRO A 127 -6.91 -7.25 17.29
N VAL A 128 -7.17 -8.53 17.54
CA VAL A 128 -8.49 -9.15 17.32
C VAL A 128 -9.55 -8.51 18.21
N GLU A 129 -9.19 -8.21 19.45
CA GLU A 129 -10.04 -7.64 20.49
C GLU A 129 -10.42 -6.18 20.22
N ALA A 130 -9.77 -5.51 19.26
CA ALA A 130 -10.13 -4.16 18.84
C ALA A 130 -11.25 -4.13 17.79
N MET A 131 -11.71 -5.29 17.31
CA MET A 131 -12.78 -5.37 16.32
C MET A 131 -14.16 -5.23 16.98
N PRO A 132 -15.10 -4.44 16.41
CA PRO A 132 -14.95 -3.64 15.19
C PRO A 132 -14.06 -2.41 15.40
N TYR A 133 -13.09 -2.20 14.51
CA TYR A 133 -12.08 -1.16 14.66
C TYR A 133 -12.39 0.05 13.77
N LYS A 134 -12.68 1.20 14.37
CA LYS A 134 -12.85 2.46 13.64
C LYS A 134 -11.48 3.02 13.25
N THR A 135 -11.18 3.03 11.95
CA THR A 135 -9.95 3.67 11.44
C THR A 135 -10.05 5.19 11.57
N PRO A 136 -8.92 5.91 11.71
CA PRO A 136 -8.92 7.37 11.77
C PRO A 136 -9.25 8.04 10.44
N ILE A 137 -9.40 7.27 9.36
CA ILE A 137 -9.64 7.78 7.99
C ILE A 137 -10.99 7.35 7.40
N GLY A 138 -11.91 6.83 8.23
CA GLY A 138 -13.31 6.65 7.86
C GLY A 138 -13.82 5.23 8.00
N PRO A 139 -13.28 4.22 7.30
CA PRO A 139 -13.79 2.85 7.38
C PRO A 139 -13.77 2.29 8.80
N THR A 140 -14.75 1.44 9.10
CA THR A 140 -14.73 0.58 10.28
C THR A 140 -14.43 -0.84 9.81
N TYR A 141 -13.38 -1.45 10.33
CA TYR A 141 -13.13 -2.88 10.12
C TYR A 141 -14.14 -3.65 10.95
N ASP A 142 -14.89 -4.52 10.29
CA ASP A 142 -15.94 -5.33 10.89
C ASP A 142 -15.36 -6.53 11.64
N CYS A 143 -14.36 -7.19 11.04
CA CYS A 143 -13.67 -8.34 11.60
C CYS A 143 -12.24 -8.47 11.03
N GLY A 144 -11.42 -9.29 11.67
CA GLY A 144 -10.10 -9.64 11.17
C GLY A 144 -9.15 -10.13 12.25
N ASN A 145 -8.36 -11.16 11.95
CA ASN A 145 -7.26 -11.61 12.79
C ASN A 145 -5.92 -11.41 12.09
N PHE A 146 -5.54 -10.14 11.95
CA PHE A 146 -4.28 -9.77 11.29
C PHE A 146 -3.05 -10.38 11.97
N PRO A 147 -2.93 -10.44 13.32
CA PRO A 147 -1.80 -11.10 13.98
C PRO A 147 -1.67 -12.58 13.60
N LYS A 148 -2.77 -13.33 13.53
CA LYS A 148 -2.77 -14.74 13.12
C LYS A 148 -2.39 -14.92 11.67
N VAL A 149 -2.98 -14.12 10.77
CA VAL A 149 -2.66 -14.17 9.32
C VAL A 149 -1.19 -13.83 9.09
N PHE A 150 -0.68 -12.81 9.77
CA PHE A 150 0.72 -12.40 9.66
C PHE A 150 1.67 -13.47 10.20
N SER A 151 1.36 -14.05 11.37
CA SER A 151 2.16 -15.15 11.92
C SER A 151 2.21 -16.35 10.98
N ARG A 152 1.06 -16.73 10.40
CA ARG A 152 1.00 -17.82 9.42
C ARG A 152 1.78 -17.52 8.14
N LEU A 153 1.76 -16.27 7.67
CA LEU A 153 2.57 -15.83 6.53
C LEU A 153 4.06 -16.05 6.79
N LEU A 154 4.55 -15.67 7.98
CA LEU A 154 5.97 -15.81 8.33
C LEU A 154 6.41 -17.29 8.41
N GLU A 155 5.53 -18.18 8.85
CA GLU A 155 5.76 -19.62 8.84
C GLU A 155 5.89 -20.15 7.41
N ILE A 156 4.88 -19.88 6.57
CA ILE A 156 4.83 -20.37 5.18
C ILE A 156 6.02 -19.84 4.37
N ALA A 157 6.42 -18.59 4.61
CA ALA A 157 7.55 -17.96 3.94
C ALA A 157 8.92 -18.46 4.44
N ASP A 158 8.96 -19.30 5.49
CA ASP A 158 10.18 -19.66 6.23
C ASP A 158 11.01 -18.41 6.54
N TYR A 159 10.39 -17.44 7.23
CA TYR A 159 11.02 -16.13 7.49
C TYR A 159 12.32 -16.27 8.26
N LYS A 160 12.37 -17.16 9.26
CA LYS A 160 13.58 -17.45 10.06
C LYS A 160 14.73 -17.99 9.20
N GLY A 161 14.44 -18.79 8.17
CA GLY A 161 15.43 -19.29 7.23
C GLY A 161 15.92 -18.25 6.21
N PHE A 162 15.32 -17.05 6.13
CA PHE A 162 15.61 -16.08 5.08
C PHE A 162 17.08 -15.66 5.04
N ALA A 163 17.68 -15.36 6.20
CA ALA A 163 19.09 -14.95 6.27
C ALA A 163 20.03 -16.00 5.67
N LYS A 164 19.77 -17.30 5.92
CA LYS A 164 20.54 -18.40 5.32
C LYS A 164 20.36 -18.44 3.80
N ARG A 165 19.13 -18.25 3.30
CA ARG A 165 18.83 -18.23 1.85
C ARG A 165 19.45 -17.02 1.16
N GLN A 166 19.46 -15.86 1.81
CA GLN A 166 20.10 -14.64 1.30
C GLN A 166 21.62 -14.83 1.20
N ALA A 167 22.27 -15.32 2.25
CA ALA A 167 23.71 -15.61 2.24
C ALA A 167 24.10 -16.65 1.18
N ALA A 168 23.24 -17.61 0.86
CA ALA A 168 23.47 -18.56 -0.23
C ALA A 168 23.39 -17.88 -1.62
N ALA A 169 22.45 -16.95 -1.82
CA ALA A 169 22.30 -16.20 -3.07
C ALA A 169 23.50 -15.27 -3.34
N THR A 170 24.03 -14.61 -2.31
CA THR A 170 25.21 -13.73 -2.44
C THR A 170 26.44 -14.50 -2.93
N ARG A 171 26.63 -15.76 -2.52
CA ARG A 171 27.73 -16.62 -3.02
C ARG A 171 27.65 -16.87 -4.52
N THR A 172 26.45 -16.82 -5.10
CA THR A 172 26.22 -16.97 -6.55
C THR A 172 26.02 -15.62 -7.24
N ARG A 173 26.42 -14.50 -6.60
CA ARG A 173 26.27 -13.12 -7.10
C ARG A 173 24.83 -12.70 -7.41
N ASN A 174 23.85 -13.35 -6.78
CA ASN A 174 22.44 -13.01 -6.89
C ASN A 174 21.98 -12.17 -5.69
N LEU A 175 21.03 -11.25 -5.93
CA LEU A 175 20.35 -10.49 -4.89
C LEU A 175 19.08 -11.23 -4.44
N ARG A 176 18.79 -11.20 -3.14
CA ARG A 176 17.55 -11.74 -2.57
C ARG A 176 17.00 -10.78 -1.53
N GLY A 177 15.75 -10.35 -1.75
CA GLY A 177 14.96 -9.46 -0.89
C GLY A 177 13.64 -10.06 -0.46
#